data_AF-A0AAV9QUW0-F1
#
_entry.id   AF-A0AAV9QUW0-F1
#
_cell.length_a   1.000
_cell.length_b   1.000
_cell.length_c   1.000
_cell.angle_alpha   90.00
_cell.angle_beta   90.00
_cell.angle_gamma   90.00
#
_symmetry.space_group_name_H-M   'P 1'
#
loop_
_entity.id
_entity.type
_entity.pdbx_description
1 polymer ?
#
loop_
_entity_poly.entity_id
_entity_poly.type
_entity_poly.pdbx_seq_one_letter_code
_entity_poly.pdbx_strand_id
1 'polypeptide(L)'
;MTLFTRTQRKQVLHADLDQDWLMDLIMRRISLLIGGFIRLNSLKLIRFSIDPLRVNERLGSLCCCWGTSSTNWELNLVLGSSAEVGPEVRVPQQSRGNLGKSGLRVSCLGLGTWVTFGAQISDEQGLQRHAEEIQTLLDSGAVFFQRCSLDFGRFWKLMVLRGTFLPVTTASFRHIKAPKLRTMAESVLTVAYDSGVNLFDTAEVYASGRAEKTLGNILKKKGWRRSSYVVTTKIYWGGPAETERGLSRKHIIEGLRGSLSRLQLDYVDIVFANRSDVNAPMEEIVRAMTFVIDQGLAMYWGTSRWNVVEIMEAYSIARQFNLVPPVCEQAEYHYFQRDKVELHLPELYHKIGVGAMTWSPLACGLLTGKYNEGVPESSRAAMKGYSWLKDRLHSEEGKKQLSKIKELHLLADRLNCTAAQLAIAWCLRSEGVSSVLLGVSNTEQFLENLGSLRVLTQLTPPLITEMDELLGNKPRNGKKEGRS
;
A
#
# COMPACT_ATOMS: atom_id res chain seq x y z
N MET A 1 -58.20 26.72 -21.84
CA MET A 1 -57.82 25.69 -22.85
C MET A 1 -56.52 26.14 -23.48
N THR A 2 -55.37 25.91 -22.85
CA THR A 2 -54.51 24.69 -22.92
C THR A 2 -53.77 24.58 -24.26
N LEU A 3 -52.45 24.80 -24.23
CA LEU A 3 -51.46 23.87 -24.81
C LEU A 3 -50.08 24.14 -24.18
N PHE A 4 -49.50 23.07 -23.67
CA PHE A 4 -48.34 22.97 -22.78
C PHE A 4 -47.01 23.05 -23.54
N THR A 5 -46.07 23.85 -23.06
CA THR A 5 -44.63 23.72 -23.32
C THR A 5 -43.97 22.98 -22.14
N ARG A 6 -43.30 21.85 -22.39
CA ARG A 6 -42.57 21.08 -21.37
C ARG A 6 -41.07 21.17 -21.64
N THR A 7 -40.39 22.06 -20.92
CA THR A 7 -38.92 22.16 -20.89
C THR A 7 -38.46 21.63 -19.53
N GLN A 8 -37.89 20.42 -19.46
CA GLN A 8 -37.28 19.91 -18.23
C GLN A 8 -35.87 20.48 -18.06
N ARG A 9 -35.71 21.42 -17.12
CA ARG A 9 -34.42 21.67 -16.46
C ARG A 9 -34.19 20.54 -15.45
N LYS A 10 -33.17 19.71 -15.65
CA LYS A 10 -32.61 18.87 -14.58
C LYS A 10 -31.70 19.74 -13.71
N GLN A 11 -32.19 20.11 -12.53
CA GLN A 11 -31.33 20.58 -11.44
C GLN A 11 -30.48 19.40 -10.96
N VAL A 12 -29.16 19.56 -11.00
CA VAL A 12 -28.21 18.67 -10.33
C VAL A 12 -28.17 19.13 -8.87
N LEU A 13 -28.84 18.38 -7.99
CA LEU A 13 -28.66 18.49 -6.55
C LEU A 13 -27.34 17.79 -6.20
N HIS A 14 -26.35 18.58 -5.76
CA HIS A 14 -25.24 18.06 -4.97
C HIS A 14 -25.81 17.59 -3.63
N ALA A 15 -25.77 16.28 -3.39
CA ALA A 15 -26.00 15.72 -2.07
C ALA A 15 -24.65 15.71 -1.34
N ASP A 16 -24.45 16.69 -0.45
CA ASP A 16 -23.49 16.54 0.65
C ASP A 16 -23.95 15.32 1.48
N LEU A 17 -23.11 14.30 1.54
CA LEU A 17 -23.34 13.11 2.36
C LEU A 17 -23.09 13.47 3.81
N ASP A 18 -24.13 14.00 4.45
CA ASP A 18 -24.15 14.32 5.87
C ASP A 18 -24.01 13.05 6.72
N GLN A 19 -23.21 13.14 7.79
CA GLN A 19 -22.98 12.07 8.77
C GLN A 19 -24.27 11.52 9.41
N ASP A 20 -25.39 12.24 9.24
CA ASP A 20 -26.68 11.92 9.82
C ASP A 20 -27.31 10.65 9.23
N TRP A 21 -27.12 10.34 7.94
CA TRP A 21 -27.73 9.13 7.35
C TRP A 21 -27.13 7.84 7.92
N LEU A 22 -25.81 7.83 8.15
CA LEU A 22 -25.12 6.68 8.72
C LEU A 22 -25.49 6.49 10.20
N MET A 23 -25.64 7.60 10.94
CA MET A 23 -26.12 7.56 12.33
C MET A 23 -27.58 7.07 12.39
N ASP A 24 -28.43 7.45 11.45
CA ASP A 24 -29.82 6.99 11.40
C ASP A 24 -29.90 5.48 11.06
N LEU A 25 -29.03 4.98 10.18
CA LEU A 25 -28.92 3.55 9.85
C LEU A 25 -28.40 2.72 11.04
N ILE A 26 -27.37 3.21 11.74
CA ILE A 26 -26.81 2.58 12.94
C ILE A 26 -27.87 2.54 14.06
N MET A 27 -28.58 3.64 14.30
CA MET A 27 -29.61 3.73 15.35
C MET A 27 -30.84 2.85 15.06
N ARG A 28 -31.25 2.72 13.78
CA ARG A 28 -32.32 1.80 13.38
C ARG A 28 -31.94 0.33 13.57
N ARG A 29 -30.69 -0.04 13.31
CA ARG A 29 -30.20 -1.42 13.53
C ARG A 29 -29.98 -1.76 15.00
N ILE A 30 -29.50 -0.81 15.82
CA ILE A 30 -29.39 -0.97 17.27
C ILE A 30 -30.78 -1.13 17.92
N SER A 31 -31.79 -0.37 17.48
CA SER A 31 -33.17 -0.52 17.95
C SER A 31 -33.76 -1.92 17.64
N LEU A 32 -33.42 -2.51 16.50
CA LEU A 32 -33.86 -3.86 16.13
C LEU A 32 -33.18 -4.96 16.98
N LEU A 33 -31.89 -4.79 17.29
CA LEU A 33 -31.15 -5.70 18.16
C LEU A 33 -31.64 -5.66 19.61
N ILE A 34 -31.89 -4.47 20.15
CA ILE A 34 -32.45 -4.29 21.51
C ILE A 34 -33.90 -4.82 21.58
N GLY A 35 -34.71 -4.58 20.54
CA GLY A 35 -36.07 -5.11 20.43
C GLY A 35 -36.14 -6.64 20.34
N GLY A 36 -35.14 -7.27 19.72
CA GLY A 36 -34.99 -8.73 19.66
C GLY A 36 -34.56 -9.35 21.00
N PHE A 37 -33.66 -8.68 21.74
CA PHE A 37 -33.17 -9.14 23.03
C PHE A 37 -34.24 -9.12 24.14
N ILE A 38 -35.19 -8.18 24.07
CA ILE A 38 -36.28 -8.06 25.05
C ILE A 38 -37.34 -9.16 24.89
N ARG A 39 -37.44 -9.85 23.74
CA ARG A 39 -38.39 -10.96 23.51
C ARG A 39 -37.88 -12.36 23.88
N LEU A 40 -36.58 -12.54 24.12
CA LEU A 40 -35.98 -13.87 24.28
C LEU A 40 -35.70 -14.31 25.73
N ASN A 41 -35.92 -13.45 26.73
CA ASN A 41 -35.64 -13.77 28.14
C ASN A 41 -36.88 -14.03 29.02
N SER A 42 -37.86 -14.74 28.47
CA SER A 42 -38.91 -15.39 29.26
C SER A 42 -38.95 -16.87 28.93
N LEU A 43 -38.57 -17.70 29.92
CA LEU A 43 -38.61 -19.18 29.98
C LEU A 43 -37.29 -19.92 29.67
N LYS A 44 -36.50 -20.18 30.72
CA LYS A 44 -36.28 -21.54 31.29
C LYS A 44 -35.24 -21.49 32.42
N LEU A 45 -35.67 -21.90 33.62
CA LEU A 45 -34.79 -22.30 34.71
C LEU A 45 -34.03 -23.56 34.30
N ILE A 46 -32.70 -23.54 34.36
CA ILE A 46 -31.87 -24.74 34.52
C ILE A 46 -30.91 -24.46 35.69
N ARG A 47 -31.09 -25.21 36.79
CA ARG A 47 -30.23 -25.20 37.97
C ARG A 47 -28.92 -25.92 37.64
N PHE A 48 -27.78 -25.27 37.90
CA PHE A 48 -26.54 -25.95 38.25
C PHE A 48 -26.21 -25.62 39.71
N SER A 49 -26.05 -26.67 40.52
CA SER A 49 -25.61 -26.59 41.92
C SER A 49 -24.10 -26.86 41.95
N ILE A 50 -23.31 -25.92 42.45
CA ILE A 50 -21.91 -26.15 42.80
C ILE A 50 -21.74 -25.76 44.28
N ASP A 51 -21.25 -26.73 45.04
CA ASP A 51 -21.00 -26.72 46.48
C ASP A 51 -19.75 -25.87 46.81
N PRO A 52 -19.76 -24.98 47.83
CA PRO A 52 -18.62 -24.10 48.10
C PRO A 52 -17.80 -24.65 49.27
N LEU A 53 -16.71 -25.38 49.02
CA LEU A 53 -15.62 -25.60 49.99
C LEU A 53 -14.37 -26.18 49.30
N ARG A 54 -13.20 -25.59 49.61
CA ARG A 54 -11.82 -25.87 49.13
C ARG A 54 -11.39 -25.07 47.88
N VAL A 55 -10.20 -24.50 47.77
CA VAL A 55 -9.01 -24.41 48.63
C VAL A 55 -8.17 -23.22 48.13
N ASN A 56 -7.43 -22.67 49.09
CA ASN A 56 -6.46 -21.58 49.02
C ASN A 56 -5.25 -21.90 48.10
N GLU A 57 -4.58 -20.85 47.61
CA GLU A 57 -3.13 -20.72 47.29
C GLU A 57 -2.80 -20.18 45.88
N ARG A 58 -2.36 -18.91 45.86
CA ARG A 58 -1.20 -18.35 45.12
C ARG A 58 -1.36 -16.82 45.01
N LEU A 59 -1.12 -16.13 46.13
CA LEU A 59 -0.79 -14.70 46.12
C LEU A 59 0.72 -14.57 45.95
N GLY A 60 1.17 -14.36 44.71
CA GLY A 60 2.51 -13.87 44.41
C GLY A 60 2.57 -12.37 44.64
N SER A 61 3.52 -11.93 45.45
CA SER A 61 3.78 -10.56 45.88
C SER A 61 3.94 -9.56 44.72
N LEU A 62 3.16 -8.48 44.71
CA LEU A 62 3.53 -7.24 44.02
C LEU A 62 4.13 -6.25 45.03
N CYS A 63 5.37 -5.86 44.79
CA CYS A 63 6.08 -4.82 45.51
C CYS A 63 5.57 -3.44 45.05
N CYS A 64 4.95 -2.68 45.96
CA CYS A 64 4.58 -1.28 45.71
C CYS A 64 5.73 -0.37 46.17
N CYS A 65 6.48 0.21 45.22
CA CYS A 65 7.34 1.35 45.50
C CYS A 65 6.50 2.63 45.43
N TRP A 66 6.34 3.31 46.57
CA TRP A 66 5.70 4.63 46.67
C TRP A 66 6.78 5.71 46.56
N GLY A 67 6.67 6.57 45.55
CA GLY A 67 7.48 7.78 45.41
C GLY A 67 6.58 9.00 45.24
N THR A 68 6.59 9.89 46.23
CA THR A 68 5.80 11.13 46.25
C THR A 68 6.55 12.26 45.55
N SER A 69 6.01 12.79 44.44
CA SER A 69 6.12 14.22 44.12
C SER A 69 5.04 14.62 43.12
N SER A 70 4.58 15.86 43.27
CA SER A 70 3.34 16.43 42.77
C SER A 70 3.37 16.82 41.28
N THR A 71 2.16 16.78 40.68
CA THR A 71 1.69 17.35 39.40
C THR A 71 1.68 16.44 38.16
N ASN A 72 0.44 16.22 37.67
CA ASN A 72 -0.02 15.55 36.45
C ASN A 72 0.22 14.03 36.30
N TRP A 73 -0.84 13.27 36.62
CA TRP A 73 -0.96 11.85 36.30
C TRP A 73 -1.82 11.67 35.03
N GLU A 74 -1.18 11.41 33.88
CA GLU A 74 -1.87 10.75 32.77
C GLU A 74 -1.81 9.23 33.00
N LEU A 75 -2.97 8.62 33.23
CA LEU A 75 -3.10 7.16 33.32
C LEU A 75 -3.18 6.59 31.89
N ASN A 76 -2.05 6.18 31.33
CA ASN A 76 -2.03 5.39 30.09
C ASN A 76 -2.56 3.98 30.39
N LEU A 77 -3.82 3.73 30.07
CA LEU A 77 -4.42 2.39 30.07
C LEU A 77 -3.94 1.64 28.83
N VAL A 78 -2.82 0.92 28.97
CA VAL A 78 -2.48 -0.17 28.06
C VAL A 78 -3.43 -1.32 28.41
N LEU A 79 -4.38 -1.61 27.54
CA LEU A 79 -5.15 -2.85 27.60
C LEU A 79 -4.19 -4.01 27.31
N GLY A 80 -3.56 -4.55 28.36
CA GLY A 80 -2.93 -5.85 28.30
C GLY A 80 -4.02 -6.90 28.18
N SER A 81 -4.35 -7.30 26.95
CA SER A 81 -4.90 -8.62 26.74
C SER A 81 -3.79 -9.61 27.10
N SER A 82 -4.01 -10.46 28.09
CA SER A 82 -3.30 -11.72 28.23
C SER A 82 -3.78 -12.66 27.11
N ALA A 83 -3.57 -12.26 25.87
CA ALA A 83 -3.29 -13.18 24.79
C ALA A 83 -1.81 -13.49 24.94
N GLU A 84 -1.42 -14.77 24.87
CA GLU A 84 -0.02 -15.13 24.71
C GLU A 84 0.55 -14.28 23.58
N VAL A 85 1.43 -13.34 23.93
CA VAL A 85 2.16 -12.53 22.96
C VAL A 85 3.09 -13.51 22.27
N GLY A 86 2.61 -14.10 21.17
CA GLY A 86 3.45 -14.72 20.18
C GLY A 86 4.59 -13.77 19.85
N PRO A 87 5.79 -14.29 19.52
CA PRO A 87 7.02 -13.51 19.51
C PRO A 87 6.81 -12.20 18.75
N GLU A 88 7.06 -11.08 19.41
CA GLU A 88 7.01 -9.74 18.83
C GLU A 88 7.79 -9.78 17.51
N VAL A 89 7.07 -9.81 16.38
CA VAL A 89 7.67 -9.97 15.06
C VAL A 89 8.40 -8.66 14.78
N ARG A 90 9.67 -8.56 15.21
CA ARG A 90 10.54 -7.44 14.88
C ARG A 90 10.57 -7.32 13.36
N VAL A 91 9.83 -6.36 12.84
CA VAL A 91 9.80 -6.06 11.42
C VAL A 91 11.26 -5.79 11.00
N PRO A 92 11.81 -6.53 10.02
CA PRO A 92 13.19 -6.32 9.58
C PRO A 92 13.35 -4.86 9.17
N GLN A 93 14.37 -4.20 9.72
CA GLN A 93 14.61 -2.80 9.42
C GLN A 93 15.02 -2.68 7.94
N GLN A 94 14.28 -1.85 7.19
CA GLN A 94 14.56 -1.55 5.78
C GLN A 94 16.02 -1.10 5.61
N SER A 95 16.77 -1.77 4.73
CA SER A 95 18.05 -1.25 4.28
C SER A 95 17.82 -0.05 3.35
N ARG A 96 18.71 0.94 3.45
CA ARG A 96 18.69 2.13 2.58
C ARG A 96 19.94 2.14 1.71
N GLY A 97 19.75 2.12 0.40
CA GLY A 97 20.82 2.21 -0.59
C GLY A 97 20.74 3.52 -1.37
N ASN A 98 21.83 3.88 -2.04
CA ASN A 98 21.78 4.96 -3.02
C ASN A 98 21.00 4.49 -4.25
N LEU A 99 20.24 5.39 -4.87
CA LEU A 99 19.63 5.15 -6.16
C LEU A 99 20.68 5.39 -7.26
N GLY A 100 21.23 4.31 -7.80
CA GLY A 100 22.38 4.40 -8.69
C GLY A 100 23.60 5.00 -8.00
N LYS A 101 24.35 5.84 -8.71
CA LYS A 101 25.45 6.64 -8.14
C LYS A 101 25.00 8.01 -7.62
N SER A 102 23.70 8.30 -7.61
CA SER A 102 23.18 9.55 -7.04
C SER A 102 23.35 9.59 -5.51
N GLY A 103 23.20 10.77 -4.92
CA GLY A 103 23.18 10.95 -3.47
C GLY A 103 21.83 10.60 -2.81
N LEU A 104 20.80 10.30 -3.61
CA LEU A 104 19.46 10.02 -3.11
C LEU A 104 19.41 8.61 -2.50
N ARG A 105 19.03 8.50 -1.23
CA ARG A 105 18.89 7.21 -0.54
C ARG A 105 17.44 6.75 -0.46
N VAL A 106 17.17 5.57 -1.01
CA VAL A 106 15.85 4.93 -1.03
C VAL A 106 15.84 3.66 -0.21
N SER A 107 14.69 3.34 0.37
CA SER A 107 14.42 2.02 0.96
C SER A 107 14.46 0.94 -0.12
N CYS A 108 15.00 -0.24 0.20
CA CYS A 108 15.10 -1.35 -0.76
C CYS A 108 13.73 -1.85 -1.26
N LEU A 109 12.66 -1.64 -0.49
CA LEU A 109 11.29 -1.78 -0.96
C LEU A 109 10.64 -0.39 -1.04
N GLY A 110 9.95 -0.14 -2.13
CA GLY A 110 9.08 1.03 -2.31
C GLY A 110 7.62 0.60 -2.48
N LEU A 111 6.70 1.55 -2.40
CA LEU A 111 5.27 1.31 -2.60
C LEU A 111 4.78 2.04 -3.86
N GLY A 112 4.30 1.27 -4.83
CA GLY A 112 3.65 1.78 -6.04
C GLY A 112 2.13 1.88 -5.87
N THR A 113 1.54 2.84 -6.58
CA THR A 113 0.10 3.16 -6.49
C THR A 113 -0.73 2.64 -7.68
N TRP A 114 -0.08 2.00 -8.66
CA TRP A 114 -0.76 1.50 -9.87
C TRP A 114 -1.86 0.49 -9.54
N VAL A 115 -3.02 0.64 -10.18
CA VAL A 115 -4.25 -0.17 -10.01
C VAL A 115 -4.99 0.08 -8.69
N THR A 116 -4.28 0.36 -7.62
CA THR A 116 -4.81 0.35 -6.25
C THR A 116 -5.38 1.71 -5.87
N PHE A 117 -4.56 2.76 -5.87
CA PHE A 117 -4.97 4.08 -5.38
C PHE A 117 -5.92 4.76 -6.38
N GLY A 118 -7.07 5.24 -5.91
CA GLY A 118 -8.06 5.95 -6.73
C GLY A 118 -8.88 5.06 -7.68
N ALA A 119 -8.76 3.73 -7.57
CA ALA A 119 -9.54 2.76 -8.33
C ALA A 119 -9.97 1.56 -7.46
N GLN A 120 -9.12 0.53 -7.32
CA GLN A 120 -9.47 -0.70 -6.60
C GLN A 120 -9.68 -0.46 -5.11
N ILE A 121 -8.88 0.45 -4.53
CA ILE A 121 -9.07 0.94 -3.18
C ILE A 121 -9.79 2.28 -3.28
N SER A 122 -11.12 2.27 -3.36
CA SER A 122 -11.95 3.46 -3.19
C SER A 122 -12.24 3.69 -1.71
N ASP A 123 -12.50 4.94 -1.33
CA ASP A 123 -12.80 5.31 0.05
C ASP A 123 -14.01 4.52 0.62
N GLU A 124 -14.95 4.12 -0.24
CA GLU A 124 -16.15 3.32 0.09
C GLU A 124 -15.85 1.90 0.61
N GLN A 125 -14.84 1.20 0.05
CA GLN A 125 -14.53 -0.16 0.49
C GLN A 125 -13.88 -0.21 1.88
N GLY A 126 -13.16 0.86 2.27
CA GLY A 126 -12.62 1.01 3.62
C GLY A 126 -13.71 1.21 4.67
N LEU A 127 -14.78 1.95 4.32
CA LEU A 127 -15.95 2.16 5.18
C LEU A 127 -16.68 0.84 5.48
N GLN A 128 -16.85 -0.01 4.46
CA GLN A 128 -17.62 -1.24 4.58
C GLN A 128 -16.91 -2.31 5.43
N ARG A 129 -15.60 -2.50 5.27
CA ARG A 129 -14.82 -3.40 6.13
C ARG A 129 -14.78 -2.95 7.60
N HIS A 130 -14.65 -1.65 7.85
CA HIS A 130 -14.69 -1.15 9.22
C HIS A 130 -16.09 -1.29 9.84
N ALA A 131 -17.16 -1.17 9.04
CA ALA A 131 -18.51 -1.49 9.52
C ALA A 131 -18.62 -2.97 9.92
N GLU A 132 -18.02 -3.89 9.16
CA GLU A 132 -17.95 -5.32 9.48
C GLU A 132 -17.08 -5.61 10.72
N GLU A 133 -15.95 -4.93 10.91
CA GLU A 133 -15.12 -5.04 12.11
C GLU A 133 -15.84 -4.49 13.36
N ILE A 134 -16.51 -3.34 13.25
CA ILE A 134 -17.34 -2.78 14.32
C ILE A 134 -18.49 -3.74 14.64
N GLN A 135 -19.13 -4.32 13.63
CA GLN A 135 -20.19 -5.31 13.81
C GLN A 135 -19.64 -6.57 14.50
N THR A 136 -18.46 -7.06 14.11
CA THR A 136 -17.81 -8.22 14.74
C THR A 136 -17.46 -7.94 16.21
N LEU A 137 -16.98 -6.73 16.53
CA LEU A 137 -16.72 -6.31 17.90
C LEU A 137 -18.02 -6.23 18.73
N LEU A 138 -19.10 -5.71 18.15
CA LEU A 138 -20.42 -5.68 18.78
C LEU A 138 -20.99 -7.10 18.98
N ASP A 139 -20.84 -7.98 18.00
CA ASP A 139 -21.33 -9.37 18.02
C ASP A 139 -20.51 -10.25 18.98
N SER A 140 -19.23 -9.92 19.20
CA SER A 140 -18.36 -10.61 20.17
C SER A 140 -18.68 -10.27 21.64
N GLY A 141 -19.64 -9.36 21.90
CA GLY A 141 -20.02 -8.96 23.25
C GLY A 141 -18.97 -8.10 23.96
N ALA A 142 -18.03 -7.49 23.23
CA ALA A 142 -17.06 -6.57 23.78
C ALA A 142 -17.75 -5.27 24.23
N VAL A 143 -18.27 -5.27 25.47
CA VAL A 143 -18.80 -4.07 26.12
C VAL A 143 -17.65 -3.11 26.39
N PHE A 144 -17.59 -2.02 25.64
CA PHE A 144 -16.68 -0.91 25.89
C PHE A 144 -17.02 -0.26 27.26
N PHE A 145 -16.27 -0.61 28.31
CA PHE A 145 -16.20 0.20 29.52
C PHE A 145 -15.06 1.22 29.37
N GLN A 146 -15.37 2.37 28.79
CA GLN A 146 -14.50 3.53 28.92
C GLN A 146 -14.86 4.27 30.20
N ARG A 147 -13.92 4.29 31.15
CA ARG A 147 -14.03 5.01 32.42
C ARG A 147 -14.13 6.51 32.13
N CYS A 148 -15.33 7.08 32.14
CA CYS A 148 -15.52 8.52 32.20
C CYS A 148 -14.98 9.00 33.55
N SER A 149 -13.83 9.70 33.55
CA SER A 149 -13.50 10.62 34.64
C SER A 149 -14.48 11.79 34.56
N LEU A 150 -15.60 11.66 35.25
CA LEU A 150 -16.39 12.80 35.71
C LEU A 150 -16.13 12.91 37.21
N ASP A 151 -15.38 13.94 37.59
CA ASP A 151 -15.34 14.44 38.96
C ASP A 151 -16.77 14.79 39.39
N PHE A 152 -17.40 13.89 40.13
CA PHE A 152 -18.52 14.23 41.00
C PHE A 152 -18.48 13.32 42.22
N GLY A 153 -17.94 13.86 43.32
CA GLY A 153 -18.06 13.27 44.63
C GLY A 153 -19.53 13.14 45.04
N ARG A 154 -19.83 12.03 45.73
CA ARG A 154 -21.10 11.70 46.40
C ARG A 154 -22.26 11.38 45.46
N PHE A 155 -22.50 10.09 45.21
CA PHE A 155 -23.85 9.50 45.31
C PHE A 155 -23.73 7.97 45.25
N TRP A 156 -23.50 7.35 46.41
CA TRP A 156 -23.87 5.95 46.63
C TRP A 156 -25.24 5.95 47.30
N LYS A 157 -26.27 5.47 46.61
CA LYS A 157 -27.48 4.96 47.27
C LYS A 157 -28.14 3.90 46.40
N LEU A 158 -27.87 2.67 46.82
CA LEU A 158 -28.74 1.50 46.79
C LEU A 158 -30.17 1.78 46.28
N MET A 159 -30.55 1.17 45.14
CA MET A 159 -31.95 0.96 44.78
C MET A 159 -32.12 -0.47 44.24
N VAL A 160 -32.03 -1.44 45.15
CA VAL A 160 -32.76 -2.70 45.02
C VAL A 160 -33.90 -2.57 46.02
N LEU A 161 -35.10 -2.23 45.54
CA LEU A 161 -36.38 -2.61 46.15
C LEU A 161 -37.54 -2.06 45.29
N ARG A 162 -38.35 -3.01 44.80
CA ARG A 162 -39.67 -2.89 44.16
C ARG A 162 -39.68 -2.45 42.70
N GLY A 163 -40.16 -3.37 41.87
CA GLY A 163 -40.35 -3.20 40.43
C GLY A 163 -41.17 -1.97 40.10
N THR A 164 -40.51 -1.03 39.44
CA THR A 164 -41.12 -0.02 38.57
C THR A 164 -40.09 0.28 37.48
N PHE A 165 -40.46 0.00 36.24
CA PHE A 165 -39.72 0.43 35.06
C PHE A 165 -39.79 1.95 34.97
N LEU A 166 -38.64 2.63 34.99
CA LEU A 166 -38.50 4.01 34.51
C LEU A 166 -37.61 3.97 33.26
N PRO A 167 -38.01 4.65 32.17
CA PRO A 167 -37.22 4.67 30.95
C PRO A 167 -35.92 5.40 31.24
N VAL A 168 -34.79 4.76 30.94
CA VAL A 168 -33.49 5.44 30.84
C VAL A 168 -33.65 6.45 29.72
N THR A 169 -33.91 7.70 30.12
CA THR A 169 -33.96 8.83 29.20
C THR A 169 -32.58 9.01 28.60
N THR A 170 -32.60 9.30 27.31
CA THR A 170 -31.52 9.62 26.38
C THR A 170 -30.55 10.67 26.95
N ALA A 171 -29.64 10.25 27.83
CA ALA A 171 -28.59 11.11 28.35
C ALA A 171 -27.25 10.38 28.27
N SER A 172 -26.35 10.98 27.46
CA SER A 172 -24.89 10.73 27.43
C SER A 172 -24.37 9.60 26.53
N PHE A 173 -24.74 9.62 25.25
CA PHE A 173 -23.93 9.06 24.15
C PHE A 173 -23.15 10.14 23.36
N ARG A 174 -22.97 11.35 23.93
CA ARG A 174 -22.37 12.50 23.20
C ARG A 174 -20.84 12.49 23.06
N HIS A 175 -20.11 11.54 23.64
CA HIS A 175 -18.64 11.55 23.62
C HIS A 175 -17.96 10.21 23.34
N ILE A 176 -18.57 9.35 22.51
CA ILE A 176 -17.78 8.33 21.81
C ILE A 176 -17.14 9.04 20.61
N LYS A 177 -15.85 9.40 20.69
CA LYS A 177 -15.09 9.73 19.49
C LYS A 177 -15.06 8.46 18.65
N ALA A 178 -15.87 8.42 17.60
CA ALA A 178 -15.80 7.34 16.61
C ALA A 178 -14.33 7.16 16.19
N PRO A 179 -13.82 5.91 16.08
CA PRO A 179 -12.47 5.69 15.59
C PRO A 179 -12.32 6.44 14.26
N LYS A 180 -11.27 7.27 14.14
CA LYS A 180 -11.02 8.03 12.91
C LYS A 180 -10.90 7.04 11.77
N LEU A 181 -11.94 6.99 10.94
CA LEU A 181 -12.01 6.08 9.81
C LEU A 181 -10.85 6.38 8.85
N ARG A 182 -10.02 5.36 8.57
CA ARG A 182 -8.93 5.46 7.61
C ARG A 182 -9.33 4.72 6.36
N THR A 183 -8.98 5.28 5.21
CA THR A 183 -9.15 4.57 3.94
C THR A 183 -8.08 3.48 3.86
N MET A 184 -8.33 2.41 3.11
CA MET A 184 -7.33 1.34 2.99
C MET A 184 -6.02 1.84 2.37
N ALA A 185 -6.07 2.83 1.47
CA ALA A 185 -4.87 3.48 0.93
C ALA A 185 -4.07 4.23 2.02
N GLU A 186 -4.76 4.94 2.93
CA GLU A 186 -4.13 5.59 4.08
C GLU A 186 -3.49 4.57 5.03
N SER A 187 -4.17 3.45 5.28
CA SER A 187 -3.65 2.37 6.13
C SER A 187 -2.39 1.74 5.53
N VAL A 188 -2.41 1.35 4.26
CA VAL A 188 -1.24 0.78 3.56
C VAL A 188 -0.07 1.77 3.55
N LEU A 189 -0.32 3.04 3.20
CA LEU A 189 0.75 4.05 3.16
C LEU A 189 1.35 4.30 4.56
N THR A 190 0.50 4.33 5.59
CA THR A 190 0.94 4.48 6.99
C THR A 190 1.82 3.31 7.41
N VAL A 191 1.37 2.07 7.19
CA VAL A 191 2.15 0.88 7.55
C VAL A 191 3.48 0.84 6.78
N ALA A 192 3.49 1.22 5.51
CA ALA A 192 4.72 1.30 4.72
C ALA A 192 5.71 2.29 5.31
N TYR A 193 5.26 3.53 5.57
CA TYR A 193 6.11 4.57 6.15
C TYR A 193 6.63 4.19 7.54
N ASP A 194 5.76 3.69 8.41
CA ASP A 194 6.11 3.27 9.78
C ASP A 194 7.09 2.07 9.78
N SER A 195 7.04 1.24 8.73
CA SER A 195 8.01 0.16 8.48
C SER A 195 9.34 0.63 7.88
N GLY A 196 9.52 1.93 7.68
CA GLY A 196 10.75 2.54 7.18
C GLY A 196 10.83 2.69 5.65
N VAL A 197 9.76 2.37 4.91
CA VAL A 197 9.68 2.67 3.47
C VAL A 197 9.63 4.18 3.30
N ASN A 198 10.52 4.71 2.46
CA ASN A 198 10.53 6.13 2.12
C ASN A 198 10.17 6.40 0.66
N LEU A 199 10.16 5.38 -0.21
CA LEU A 199 9.91 5.53 -1.63
C LEU A 199 8.44 5.25 -2.00
N PHE A 200 7.76 6.24 -2.56
CA PHE A 200 6.37 6.18 -2.99
C PHE A 200 6.22 6.59 -4.46
N ASP A 201 5.67 5.69 -5.27
CA ASP A 201 5.65 5.83 -6.73
C ASP A 201 4.22 5.94 -7.30
N THR A 202 4.03 6.87 -8.22
CA THR A 202 2.76 7.15 -8.91
C THR A 202 2.99 7.56 -10.36
N ALA A 203 1.92 7.91 -11.08
CA ALA A 203 1.97 8.48 -12.43
C ALA A 203 0.70 9.28 -12.72
N GLU A 204 0.78 10.25 -13.63
CA GLU A 204 -0.38 11.08 -14.03
C GLU A 204 -1.54 10.23 -14.59
N VAL A 205 -1.21 9.12 -15.26
CA VAL A 205 -2.19 8.25 -15.90
C VAL A 205 -2.91 7.33 -14.92
N TYR A 206 -2.36 7.10 -13.72
CA TYR A 206 -2.90 6.14 -12.76
C TYR A 206 -4.25 6.62 -12.23
N ALA A 207 -5.29 5.83 -12.56
CA ALA A 207 -6.68 6.17 -12.30
C ALA A 207 -7.04 7.60 -12.79
N SER A 208 -6.47 8.03 -13.93
CA SER A 208 -6.67 9.36 -14.50
C SER A 208 -6.35 10.48 -13.49
N GLY A 209 -5.17 10.39 -12.85
CA GLY A 209 -4.69 11.34 -11.85
C GLY A 209 -5.29 11.17 -10.44
N ARG A 210 -6.26 10.27 -10.23
CA ARG A 210 -6.82 10.06 -8.89
C ARG A 210 -5.81 9.43 -7.93
N ALA A 211 -4.91 8.58 -8.40
CA ALA A 211 -3.87 8.00 -7.55
C ALA A 211 -2.97 9.08 -6.93
N GLU A 212 -2.58 10.09 -7.70
CA GLU A 212 -1.82 11.26 -7.23
C GLU A 212 -2.60 12.09 -6.20
N LYS A 213 -3.90 12.32 -6.44
CA LYS A 213 -4.77 13.02 -5.47
C LYS A 213 -4.87 12.26 -4.15
N THR A 214 -5.09 10.95 -4.21
CA THR A 214 -5.15 10.09 -3.01
C THR A 214 -3.83 10.12 -2.25
N LEU A 215 -2.70 9.94 -2.94
CA LEU A 215 -1.37 9.99 -2.32
C LEU A 215 -1.11 11.36 -1.65
N GLY A 216 -1.37 12.45 -2.37
CA GLY A 216 -1.19 13.82 -1.87
C GLY A 216 -2.06 14.13 -0.64
N ASN A 217 -3.33 13.73 -0.66
CA ASN A 217 -4.24 13.88 0.47
C ASN A 217 -3.73 13.15 1.72
N ILE A 218 -3.23 11.92 1.56
CA ILE A 218 -2.70 11.15 2.68
C ILE A 218 -1.43 11.81 3.21
N LEU A 219 -0.47 12.17 2.35
CA LEU A 219 0.78 12.83 2.77
C LEU A 219 0.51 14.12 3.55
N LYS A 220 -0.40 14.96 3.06
CA LYS A 220 -0.83 16.20 3.73
C LYS A 220 -1.52 15.91 5.06
N LYS A 221 -2.45 14.96 5.10
CA LYS A 221 -3.18 14.57 6.32
C LYS A 221 -2.25 14.02 7.40
N LYS A 222 -1.23 13.24 7.01
CA LYS A 222 -0.27 12.63 7.93
C LYS A 222 0.76 13.64 8.45
N GLY A 223 1.01 14.72 7.72
CA GLY A 223 1.93 15.77 8.13
C GLY A 223 3.37 15.29 8.29
N TRP A 224 3.75 14.19 7.61
CA TRP A 224 5.14 13.73 7.61
C TRP A 224 6.03 14.80 6.97
N ARG A 225 7.24 14.95 7.50
CA ARG A 225 8.20 15.93 6.96
C ARG A 225 8.48 15.61 5.49
N ARG A 226 8.29 16.58 4.58
CA ARG A 226 8.55 16.39 3.15
C ARG A 226 9.95 15.85 2.86
N SER A 227 10.93 16.19 3.70
CA SER A 227 12.32 15.73 3.61
C SER A 227 12.57 14.29 4.06
N SER A 228 11.59 13.59 4.66
CA SER A 228 11.78 12.20 5.12
C SER A 228 11.36 11.14 4.11
N TYR A 229 10.71 11.51 3.02
CA TYR A 229 10.22 10.59 2.00
C TYR A 229 10.57 11.04 0.58
N VAL A 230 10.54 10.09 -0.33
CA VAL A 230 10.85 10.18 -1.75
C VAL A 230 9.57 9.91 -2.53
N VAL A 231 9.05 10.91 -3.25
CA VAL A 231 7.91 10.76 -4.15
C VAL A 231 8.40 10.75 -5.60
N THR A 232 7.94 9.76 -6.36
CA THR A 232 8.22 9.67 -7.78
C THR A 232 6.92 9.70 -8.58
N THR A 233 6.89 10.45 -9.68
CA THR A 233 5.78 10.41 -10.65
C THR A 233 6.30 10.18 -12.06
N LYS A 234 5.43 9.76 -12.99
CA LYS A 234 5.78 9.49 -14.39
C LYS A 234 4.86 10.26 -15.33
N ILE A 235 5.47 10.83 -16.37
CA ILE A 235 4.81 11.63 -17.40
C ILE A 235 4.86 10.90 -18.74
N TYR A 236 3.71 10.81 -19.41
CA TYR A 236 3.53 10.47 -20.82
C TYR A 236 2.05 10.57 -21.26
N TRP A 237 1.08 10.27 -20.39
CA TRP A 237 -0.36 10.23 -20.73
C TRP A 237 -1.16 11.07 -19.74
N GLY A 238 -1.32 12.36 -20.02
CA GLY A 238 -2.01 13.29 -19.12
C GLY A 238 -3.47 13.57 -19.49
N GLY A 239 -3.89 13.29 -20.73
CA GLY A 239 -5.25 13.60 -21.16
C GLY A 239 -5.61 13.09 -22.56
N PRO A 240 -6.87 13.29 -22.98
CA PRO A 240 -7.37 12.83 -24.26
C PRO A 240 -6.81 13.61 -25.46
N ALA A 241 -6.41 14.88 -25.30
CA ALA A 241 -5.94 15.69 -26.41
C ALA A 241 -4.58 15.22 -26.93
N GLU A 242 -4.28 15.53 -28.19
CA GLU A 242 -3.02 15.13 -28.84
C GLU A 242 -1.79 15.73 -28.13
N THR A 243 -1.93 16.94 -27.59
CA THR A 243 -0.87 17.65 -26.87
C THR A 243 -0.78 17.30 -25.38
N GLU A 244 -1.66 16.44 -24.88
CA GLU A 244 -1.68 15.97 -23.48
C GLU A 244 -1.05 14.56 -23.35
N ARG A 245 -0.16 14.21 -24.29
CA ARG A 245 0.60 12.96 -24.28
C ARG A 245 2.01 13.13 -24.86
N GLY A 246 2.85 12.13 -24.64
CA GLY A 246 4.22 12.06 -25.15
C GLY A 246 5.25 12.72 -24.22
N LEU A 247 6.43 13.00 -24.76
CA LEU A 247 7.55 13.61 -24.06
C LEU A 247 7.99 14.92 -24.70
N SER A 248 7.09 15.60 -25.39
CA SER A 248 7.32 16.99 -25.79
C SER A 248 7.58 17.87 -24.56
N ARG A 249 8.37 18.93 -24.73
CA ARG A 249 8.61 19.93 -23.68
C ARG A 249 7.30 20.49 -23.12
N LYS A 250 6.31 20.70 -23.98
CA LYS A 250 4.97 21.13 -23.59
C LYS A 250 4.35 20.15 -22.58
N HIS A 251 4.25 18.87 -22.94
CA HIS A 251 3.61 17.88 -22.07
C HIS A 251 4.41 17.59 -20.81
N ILE A 252 5.75 17.55 -20.87
CA ILE A 252 6.59 17.35 -19.67
C ILE A 252 6.31 18.43 -18.62
N ILE A 253 6.29 19.70 -19.04
CA ILE A 253 6.08 20.83 -18.12
C ILE A 253 4.63 20.88 -17.63
N GLU A 254 3.66 20.79 -18.54
CA GLU A 254 2.22 20.87 -18.19
C GLU A 254 1.76 19.66 -17.38
N GLY A 255 2.16 18.45 -17.79
CA GLY A 255 1.88 17.20 -17.10
C GLY A 255 2.46 17.19 -15.68
N LEU A 256 3.74 17.56 -15.51
CA LEU A 256 4.36 17.61 -14.18
C LEU A 256 3.69 18.65 -13.27
N ARG A 257 3.38 19.85 -13.76
CA ARG A 257 2.63 20.86 -12.99
C ARG A 257 1.25 20.35 -12.58
N GLY A 258 0.57 19.65 -13.49
CA GLY A 258 -0.70 18.97 -13.19
C GLY A 258 -0.54 17.91 -12.09
N SER A 259 0.51 17.09 -12.15
CA SER A 259 0.84 16.09 -11.14
C SER A 259 1.13 16.71 -9.77
N LEU A 260 1.97 17.76 -9.71
CA LEU A 260 2.29 18.48 -8.48
C LEU A 260 1.05 19.10 -7.83
N SER A 261 0.17 19.69 -8.63
CA SER A 261 -1.13 20.20 -8.16
C SER A 261 -1.99 19.10 -7.53
N ARG A 262 -2.11 17.94 -8.20
CA ARG A 262 -2.85 16.78 -7.65
C ARG A 262 -2.21 16.22 -6.38
N LEU A 263 -0.89 16.15 -6.34
CA LEU A 263 -0.10 15.68 -5.19
C LEU A 263 -0.08 16.70 -4.04
N GLN A 264 -0.41 17.97 -4.28
CA GLN A 264 -0.25 19.07 -3.32
C GLN A 264 1.19 19.18 -2.82
N LEU A 265 2.16 19.04 -3.73
CA LEU A 265 3.59 19.14 -3.46
C LEU A 265 4.21 20.21 -4.35
N ASP A 266 5.23 20.91 -3.82
CA ASP A 266 6.00 21.87 -4.61
C ASP A 266 6.94 21.17 -5.61
N TYR A 267 7.42 19.97 -5.23
CA TYR A 267 8.32 19.15 -6.05
C TYR A 267 8.12 17.65 -5.83
N VAL A 268 8.49 16.86 -6.83
CA VAL A 268 8.74 15.42 -6.70
C VAL A 268 10.24 15.14 -6.60
N ASP A 269 10.64 14.06 -5.94
CA ASP A 269 12.06 13.72 -5.86
C ASP A 269 12.57 13.20 -7.20
N ILE A 270 11.76 12.44 -7.93
CA ILE A 270 12.10 12.00 -9.30
C ILE A 270 10.89 12.12 -10.21
N VAL A 271 11.06 12.80 -11.34
CA VAL A 271 10.14 12.73 -12.48
C VAL A 271 10.64 11.72 -13.50
N PHE A 272 9.80 10.77 -13.88
CA PHE A 272 10.14 9.75 -14.87
C PHE A 272 9.48 10.03 -16.22
N ALA A 273 10.22 9.79 -17.31
CA ALA A 273 9.61 9.51 -18.61
C ALA A 273 8.98 8.10 -18.55
N ASN A 274 7.64 7.99 -18.61
CA ASN A 274 6.92 6.73 -18.34
C ASN A 274 7.24 5.62 -19.37
N ARG A 275 7.52 6.00 -20.62
CA ARG A 275 8.00 5.19 -21.74
C ARG A 275 8.81 6.06 -22.69
N SER A 276 9.49 5.48 -23.69
CA SER A 276 10.12 6.29 -24.75
C SER A 276 9.07 6.88 -25.70
N ASP A 277 9.42 8.01 -26.32
CA ASP A 277 8.60 8.71 -27.30
C ASP A 277 9.38 8.83 -28.61
N VAL A 278 8.89 8.17 -29.65
CA VAL A 278 9.51 8.19 -30.99
C VAL A 278 9.23 9.49 -31.76
N ASN A 279 8.26 10.28 -31.31
CA ASN A 279 7.85 11.51 -31.96
C ASN A 279 8.53 12.76 -31.37
N ALA A 280 9.24 12.62 -30.24
CA ALA A 280 9.94 13.71 -29.58
C ALA A 280 11.47 13.49 -29.67
N PRO A 281 12.24 14.46 -30.19
CA PRO A 281 13.70 14.36 -30.23
C PRO A 281 14.30 14.23 -28.83
N MET A 282 15.32 13.39 -28.66
CA MET A 282 15.99 13.16 -27.36
C MET A 282 16.48 14.46 -26.73
N GLU A 283 17.02 15.38 -27.52
CA GLU A 283 17.48 16.69 -27.04
C GLU A 283 16.35 17.49 -26.38
N GLU A 284 15.16 17.51 -26.97
CA GLU A 284 14.00 18.22 -26.41
C GLU A 284 13.61 17.61 -25.06
N ILE A 285 13.56 16.28 -24.99
CA ILE A 285 13.22 15.54 -23.76
C ILE A 285 14.21 15.88 -22.64
N VAL A 286 15.52 15.76 -22.89
CA VAL A 286 16.56 16.00 -21.88
C VAL A 286 16.58 17.48 -21.45
N ARG A 287 16.38 18.43 -22.37
CA ARG A 287 16.25 19.86 -22.04
C ARG A 287 15.00 20.16 -21.22
N ALA A 288 13.88 19.49 -21.49
CA ALA A 288 12.65 19.65 -20.73
C ALA A 288 12.79 19.08 -19.31
N MET A 289 13.38 17.89 -19.17
CA MET A 289 13.67 17.28 -17.87
C MET A 289 14.65 18.10 -17.04
N THR A 290 15.70 18.64 -17.68
CA THR A 290 16.64 19.56 -17.02
C THR A 290 15.94 20.84 -16.57
N PHE A 291 15.11 21.43 -17.44
CA PHE A 291 14.36 22.63 -17.10
C PHE A 291 13.46 22.44 -15.88
N VAL A 292 12.70 21.34 -15.78
CA VAL A 292 11.82 21.14 -14.60
C VAL A 292 12.63 20.92 -13.31
N ILE A 293 13.85 20.42 -13.40
CA ILE A 293 14.78 20.35 -12.27
C ILE A 293 15.28 21.74 -11.88
N ASP A 294 15.74 22.53 -12.84
CA ASP A 294 16.24 23.90 -12.60
C ASP A 294 15.14 24.83 -12.05
N GLN A 295 13.87 24.55 -12.38
CA GLN A 295 12.71 25.25 -11.82
C GLN A 295 12.31 24.76 -10.42
N GLY A 296 12.99 23.76 -9.87
CA GLY A 296 12.69 23.17 -8.57
C GLY A 296 11.40 22.33 -8.54
N LEU A 297 10.86 21.92 -9.69
CA LEU A 297 9.66 21.08 -9.78
C LEU A 297 9.98 19.59 -9.58
N ALA A 298 11.24 19.20 -9.82
CA ALA A 298 11.76 17.88 -9.54
C ALA A 298 13.20 17.98 -9.00
N MET A 299 13.63 17.03 -8.17
CA MET A 299 15.04 16.98 -7.71
C MET A 299 15.94 16.24 -8.71
N TYR A 300 15.42 15.17 -9.30
CA TYR A 300 16.08 14.35 -10.30
C TYR A 300 15.08 13.93 -11.39
N TRP A 301 15.60 13.32 -12.46
CA TRP A 301 14.76 12.64 -13.43
C TRP A 301 15.28 11.25 -13.77
N GLY A 302 14.41 10.42 -14.32
CA GLY A 302 14.73 9.06 -14.73
C GLY A 302 13.92 8.60 -15.93
N THR A 303 14.26 7.40 -16.41
CA THR A 303 13.60 6.76 -17.55
C THR A 303 12.79 5.55 -17.06
N SER A 304 11.79 5.11 -17.83
CA SER A 304 11.04 3.89 -17.56
C SER A 304 10.73 3.21 -18.88
N ARG A 305 11.03 1.91 -18.99
CA ARG A 305 10.84 1.09 -20.21
C ARG A 305 11.73 1.51 -21.39
N TRP A 306 12.76 2.32 -21.17
CA TRP A 306 13.69 2.71 -22.21
C TRP A 306 14.72 1.63 -22.46
N ASN A 307 15.12 1.40 -23.70
CA ASN A 307 16.21 0.51 -24.01
C ASN A 307 17.58 1.14 -23.66
N VAL A 308 18.63 0.33 -23.68
CA VAL A 308 19.99 0.76 -23.29
C VAL A 308 20.52 1.87 -24.17
N VAL A 309 20.19 1.83 -25.47
CA VAL A 309 20.64 2.81 -26.46
C VAL A 309 19.99 4.16 -26.17
N GLU A 310 18.69 4.20 -25.92
CA GLU A 310 17.95 5.43 -25.58
C GLU A 310 18.48 6.06 -24.27
N ILE A 311 18.79 5.25 -23.25
CA ILE A 311 19.35 5.75 -21.97
C ILE A 311 20.75 6.35 -22.20
N MET A 312 21.59 5.67 -22.98
CA MET A 312 22.93 6.18 -23.34
C MET A 312 22.85 7.42 -24.23
N GLU A 313 21.86 7.51 -25.12
CA GLU A 313 21.62 8.69 -25.95
C GLU A 313 21.23 9.89 -25.07
N ALA A 314 20.30 9.72 -24.12
CA ALA A 314 19.96 10.75 -23.14
C ALA A 314 21.18 11.22 -22.35
N TYR A 315 22.03 10.29 -21.90
CA TYR A 315 23.28 10.62 -21.23
C TYR A 315 24.24 11.39 -22.16
N SER A 316 24.38 10.96 -23.42
CA SER A 316 25.25 11.60 -24.41
C SER A 316 24.81 13.04 -24.68
N ILE A 317 23.52 13.27 -24.92
CA ILE A 317 22.92 14.60 -25.06
C ILE A 317 23.17 15.45 -23.83
N ALA A 318 22.98 14.88 -22.63
CA ALA A 318 23.22 15.60 -21.39
C ALA A 318 24.68 16.06 -21.26
N ARG A 319 25.64 15.21 -21.63
CA ARG A 319 27.07 15.57 -21.63
C ARG A 319 27.42 16.58 -22.70
N GLN A 320 26.88 16.43 -23.91
CA GLN A 320 27.14 17.32 -25.04
C GLN A 320 26.67 18.76 -24.77
N PHE A 321 25.50 18.91 -24.15
CA PHE A 321 24.86 20.21 -23.94
C PHE A 321 24.90 20.71 -22.49
N ASN A 322 25.70 20.07 -21.63
CA ASN A 322 25.82 20.37 -20.20
C ASN A 322 24.46 20.40 -19.48
N LEU A 323 23.64 19.40 -19.73
CA LEU A 323 22.32 19.19 -19.12
C LEU A 323 22.39 18.11 -18.04
N VAL A 324 21.29 17.89 -17.32
CA VAL A 324 21.22 16.89 -16.25
C VAL A 324 20.93 15.51 -16.85
N PRO A 325 21.77 14.48 -16.63
CA PRO A 325 21.50 13.11 -17.09
C PRO A 325 20.47 12.38 -16.19
N PRO A 326 19.81 11.32 -16.69
CA PRO A 326 18.90 10.53 -15.86
C PRO A 326 19.67 9.75 -14.78
N VAL A 327 19.10 9.61 -13.59
CA VAL A 327 19.76 8.91 -12.46
C VAL A 327 19.30 7.46 -12.27
N CYS A 328 18.18 7.08 -12.87
CA CYS A 328 17.52 5.81 -12.63
C CYS A 328 16.73 5.36 -13.86
N GLU A 329 16.71 4.05 -14.11
CA GLU A 329 15.76 3.39 -15.01
C GLU A 329 14.74 2.58 -14.19
N GLN A 330 13.46 2.76 -14.48
CA GLN A 330 12.36 1.99 -13.93
C GLN A 330 12.00 0.79 -14.82
N ALA A 331 12.48 -0.41 -14.48
CA ALA A 331 12.39 -1.59 -15.33
C ALA A 331 11.56 -2.73 -14.71
N GLU A 332 10.86 -3.50 -15.55
CA GLU A 332 10.19 -4.72 -15.11
C GLU A 332 11.24 -5.75 -14.67
N TYR A 333 11.06 -6.34 -13.49
CA TYR A 333 11.95 -7.39 -13.02
C TYR A 333 11.21 -8.40 -12.15
N HIS A 334 11.26 -9.66 -12.56
CA HIS A 334 10.71 -10.80 -11.84
C HIS A 334 11.24 -12.08 -12.50
N TYR A 335 10.88 -13.25 -11.98
CA TYR A 335 11.32 -14.57 -12.49
C TYR A 335 11.28 -14.73 -14.02
N PHE A 336 10.21 -14.27 -14.66
CA PHE A 336 10.02 -14.40 -16.12
C PHE A 336 10.45 -13.19 -16.95
N GLN A 337 11.09 -12.17 -16.35
CA GLN A 337 11.55 -10.97 -17.03
C GLN A 337 12.85 -10.51 -16.38
N ARG A 338 14.00 -10.88 -16.97
CA ARG A 338 15.32 -10.84 -16.31
C ARG A 338 16.36 -10.04 -17.09
N ASP A 339 16.42 -10.24 -18.40
CA ASP A 339 17.52 -9.84 -19.28
C ASP A 339 17.97 -8.39 -19.08
N LYS A 340 17.02 -7.44 -19.11
CA LYS A 340 17.35 -6.01 -18.97
C LYS A 340 18.06 -5.71 -17.65
N VAL A 341 17.52 -6.20 -16.54
CA VAL A 341 18.01 -5.87 -15.21
C VAL A 341 19.26 -6.67 -14.84
N GLU A 342 19.40 -7.90 -15.29
CA GLU A 342 20.55 -8.75 -14.96
C GLU A 342 21.74 -8.58 -15.92
N LEU A 343 21.53 -8.21 -17.18
CA LEU A 343 22.62 -8.02 -18.15
C LEU A 343 22.93 -6.55 -18.43
N HIS A 344 21.91 -5.74 -18.67
CA HIS A 344 22.12 -4.41 -19.25
C HIS A 344 22.25 -3.30 -18.22
N LEU A 345 21.39 -3.28 -17.19
CA LEU A 345 21.44 -2.24 -16.16
C LEU A 345 22.74 -2.23 -15.33
N PRO A 346 23.39 -3.37 -15.02
CA PRO A 346 24.69 -3.35 -14.34
C PRO A 346 25.75 -2.64 -15.17
N GLU A 347 25.77 -2.84 -16.50
CA GLU A 347 26.69 -2.12 -17.38
C GLU A 347 26.43 -0.61 -17.38
N LEU A 348 25.16 -0.19 -17.42
CA LEU A 348 24.79 1.24 -17.33
C LEU A 348 25.19 1.84 -15.98
N TYR A 349 24.99 1.11 -14.88
CA TYR A 349 25.43 1.54 -13.56
C TYR A 349 26.95 1.79 -13.51
N HIS A 350 27.75 0.85 -14.03
CA HIS A 350 29.20 1.00 -14.03
C HIS A 350 29.66 2.15 -14.93
N LYS A 351 29.09 2.29 -16.13
CA LYS A 351 29.50 3.28 -17.14
C LYS A 351 29.03 4.70 -16.84
N ILE A 352 27.75 4.87 -16.50
CA ILE A 352 27.11 6.20 -16.39
C ILE A 352 26.42 6.43 -15.05
N GLY A 353 26.40 5.44 -14.15
CA GLY A 353 25.89 5.60 -12.79
C GLY A 353 24.38 5.50 -12.63
N VAL A 354 23.66 5.06 -13.66
CA VAL A 354 22.20 4.88 -13.62
C VAL A 354 21.83 3.70 -12.72
N GLY A 355 20.95 3.95 -11.74
CA GLY A 355 20.41 2.91 -10.86
C GLY A 355 19.23 2.17 -11.47
N ALA A 356 18.86 1.04 -10.85
CA ALA A 356 17.68 0.28 -11.22
C ALA A 356 16.62 0.35 -10.10
N MET A 357 15.43 0.84 -10.45
CA MET A 357 14.24 0.74 -9.62
C MET A 357 13.27 -0.20 -10.31
N THR A 358 12.96 -1.35 -9.73
CA THR A 358 12.21 -2.38 -10.46
C THR A 358 10.73 -2.35 -10.12
N TRP A 359 9.89 -2.82 -11.05
CA TRP A 359 8.44 -2.88 -10.88
C TRP A 359 7.86 -4.25 -11.28
N SER A 360 6.62 -4.50 -10.83
CA SER A 360 5.91 -5.78 -10.97
C SER A 360 6.69 -7.01 -10.50
N PRO A 361 7.29 -7.01 -9.28
CA PRO A 361 8.07 -8.16 -8.78
C PRO A 361 7.27 -9.47 -8.70
N LEU A 362 5.93 -9.38 -8.62
CA LEU A 362 5.01 -10.51 -8.58
C LEU A 362 4.30 -10.76 -9.92
N ALA A 363 4.75 -10.15 -11.02
CA ALA A 363 4.15 -10.23 -12.36
C ALA A 363 2.62 -10.04 -12.32
N CYS A 364 2.17 -8.90 -11.78
CA CYS A 364 0.75 -8.59 -11.56
C CYS A 364 -0.01 -9.58 -10.66
N GLY A 365 0.69 -10.32 -9.80
CA GLY A 365 0.12 -11.32 -8.89
C GLY A 365 0.26 -12.76 -9.39
N LEU A 366 0.79 -12.98 -10.60
CA LEU A 366 1.02 -14.30 -11.18
C LEU A 366 1.83 -15.21 -10.25
N LEU A 367 2.88 -14.67 -9.62
CA LEU A 367 3.82 -15.46 -8.81
C LEU A 367 3.28 -15.89 -7.44
N THR A 368 2.12 -15.38 -7.03
CA THR A 368 1.53 -15.66 -5.71
C THR A 368 0.80 -16.99 -5.62
N GLY A 369 0.58 -17.68 -6.75
CA GLY A 369 -0.20 -18.92 -6.79
C GLY A 369 -1.70 -18.76 -6.85
N LYS A 370 -2.23 -17.53 -6.70
CA LYS A 370 -3.68 -17.26 -6.73
C LYS A 370 -4.38 -17.65 -8.05
N TYR A 371 -3.60 -17.93 -9.10
CA TYR A 371 -4.10 -18.32 -10.42
C TYR A 371 -3.95 -19.82 -10.74
N ASN A 372 -3.51 -20.63 -9.77
CA ASN A 372 -3.24 -22.06 -9.99
C ASN A 372 -4.52 -22.87 -10.32
N GLU A 373 -5.68 -22.41 -9.87
CA GLU A 373 -6.99 -23.07 -10.03
C GLU A 373 -7.97 -22.26 -10.88
N GLY A 374 -7.50 -21.23 -11.58
CA GLY A 374 -8.33 -20.31 -12.36
C GLY A 374 -8.20 -18.86 -11.90
N VAL A 375 -9.07 -17.98 -12.39
CA VAL A 375 -9.02 -16.53 -12.10
C VAL A 375 -10.02 -16.17 -11.00
N PRO A 376 -9.57 -15.80 -9.78
CA PRO A 376 -10.48 -15.36 -8.73
C PRO A 376 -11.16 -14.03 -9.09
N GLU A 377 -12.43 -13.85 -8.70
CA GLU A 377 -13.22 -12.65 -9.01
C GLU A 377 -12.63 -11.35 -8.41
N SER A 378 -12.02 -11.45 -7.22
CA SER A 378 -11.38 -10.31 -6.55
C SER A 378 -9.96 -10.01 -7.04
N SER A 379 -9.47 -10.76 -8.03
CA SER A 379 -8.11 -10.64 -8.54
C SER A 379 -7.97 -9.57 -9.64
N ARG A 380 -6.73 -9.10 -9.86
CA ARG A 380 -6.44 -8.12 -10.92
C ARG A 380 -6.85 -8.59 -12.31
N ALA A 381 -6.71 -9.88 -12.61
CA ALA A 381 -7.06 -10.47 -13.91
C ALA A 381 -8.58 -10.51 -14.17
N ALA A 382 -9.42 -10.38 -13.14
CA ALA A 382 -10.87 -10.26 -13.28
C ALA A 382 -11.35 -8.81 -13.50
N MET A 383 -10.49 -7.81 -13.31
CA MET A 383 -10.86 -6.40 -13.44
C MET A 383 -11.09 -6.00 -14.91
N LYS A 384 -12.08 -5.11 -15.13
CA LYS A 384 -12.34 -4.51 -16.45
C LYS A 384 -11.08 -3.77 -16.93
N GLY A 385 -10.65 -4.05 -18.17
CA GLY A 385 -9.42 -3.51 -18.76
C GLY A 385 -8.16 -4.39 -18.59
N TYR A 386 -8.26 -5.52 -17.88
CA TYR A 386 -7.15 -6.46 -17.65
C TYR A 386 -7.34 -7.81 -18.37
N SER A 387 -8.15 -7.85 -19.44
CA SER A 387 -8.36 -9.07 -20.24
C SER A 387 -7.05 -9.66 -20.75
N TRP A 388 -6.09 -8.81 -21.13
CA TRP A 388 -4.75 -9.24 -21.55
C TRP A 388 -4.02 -10.12 -20.51
N LEU A 389 -4.26 -9.91 -19.20
CA LEU A 389 -3.67 -10.74 -18.15
C LEU A 389 -4.35 -12.11 -18.09
N LYS A 390 -5.68 -12.16 -18.28
CA LYS A 390 -6.45 -13.40 -18.41
C LYS A 390 -6.04 -14.18 -19.66
N ASP A 391 -5.84 -13.49 -20.78
CA ASP A 391 -5.39 -14.11 -22.04
C ASP A 391 -3.98 -14.67 -21.90
N ARG A 392 -3.08 -13.94 -21.22
CA ARG A 392 -1.74 -14.42 -20.87
C ARG A 392 -1.80 -15.70 -20.02
N LEU A 393 -2.67 -15.76 -19.01
CA LEU A 393 -2.83 -16.95 -18.16
C LEU A 393 -3.27 -18.19 -18.96
N HIS A 394 -4.13 -18.01 -19.96
CA HIS A 394 -4.62 -19.12 -20.80
C HIS A 394 -3.67 -19.51 -21.94
N SER A 395 -2.69 -18.67 -22.26
CA SER A 395 -1.69 -18.99 -23.28
C SER A 395 -0.80 -20.18 -22.87
N GLU A 396 -0.23 -20.86 -23.86
CA GLU A 396 0.71 -21.97 -23.61
C GLU A 396 1.93 -21.54 -22.79
N GLU A 397 2.42 -20.32 -23.02
CA GLU A 397 3.50 -19.74 -22.23
C GLU A 397 3.06 -19.47 -20.78
N GLY A 398 1.85 -18.97 -20.57
CA GLY A 398 1.27 -18.78 -19.24
C GLY A 398 1.17 -20.09 -18.46
N LYS A 399 0.72 -21.18 -19.10
CA LYS A 399 0.65 -22.51 -18.49
C LYS A 399 2.04 -23.04 -18.09
N LYS A 400 3.05 -22.86 -18.94
CA LYS A 400 4.46 -23.19 -18.61
C LYS A 400 5.00 -22.35 -17.44
N GLN A 401 4.63 -21.07 -17.38
CA GLN A 401 4.99 -20.22 -16.24
C GLN A 401 4.33 -20.72 -14.95
N LEU A 402 3.05 -21.10 -15.00
CA LEU A 402 2.33 -21.65 -13.85
C LEU A 402 2.92 -22.98 -13.35
N SER A 403 3.39 -23.87 -14.22
CA SER A 403 4.05 -25.11 -13.77
C SER A 403 5.35 -24.82 -13.01
N LYS A 404 6.21 -23.93 -13.56
CA LYS A 404 7.44 -23.49 -12.88
C LYS A 404 7.17 -22.79 -11.55
N ILE A 405 6.10 -22.00 -11.47
CA ILE A 405 5.67 -21.34 -10.24
C ILE A 405 5.36 -22.38 -9.15
N LYS A 406 4.66 -23.49 -9.50
CA LYS A 406 4.36 -24.56 -8.53
C LYS A 406 5.64 -25.20 -7.98
N GLU A 407 6.64 -25.43 -8.82
CA GLU A 407 7.94 -25.96 -8.37
C GLU A 407 8.67 -24.98 -7.44
N LEU A 408 8.63 -23.68 -7.76
CA LEU A 408 9.19 -22.63 -6.90
C LEU A 408 8.42 -22.47 -5.57
N HIS A 409 7.14 -22.83 -5.51
CA HIS A 409 6.38 -22.83 -4.26
C HIS A 409 6.86 -23.91 -3.30
N LEU A 410 7.21 -25.10 -3.80
CA LEU A 410 7.83 -26.13 -2.98
C LEU A 410 9.15 -25.66 -2.35
N LEU A 411 9.89 -24.81 -3.08
CA LEU A 411 11.09 -24.16 -2.55
C LEU A 411 10.76 -23.12 -1.47
N ALA A 412 9.70 -22.34 -1.66
CA ALA A 412 9.23 -21.38 -0.65
C ALA A 412 8.80 -22.09 0.65
N ASP A 413 8.11 -23.23 0.53
CA ASP A 413 7.71 -24.08 1.65
C ASP A 413 8.93 -24.61 2.42
N ARG A 414 9.96 -25.09 1.70
CA ARG A 414 11.25 -25.50 2.30
C ARG A 414 11.93 -24.40 3.10
N LEU A 415 11.77 -23.15 2.68
CA LEU A 415 12.34 -21.96 3.34
C LEU A 415 11.40 -21.34 4.39
N ASN A 416 10.23 -21.98 4.62
CA ASN A 416 9.19 -21.50 5.53
C ASN A 416 8.79 -20.04 5.24
N CYS A 417 8.58 -19.72 3.96
CA CYS A 417 8.19 -18.39 3.51
C CYS A 417 7.10 -18.47 2.44
N THR A 418 6.40 -17.36 2.18
CA THR A 418 5.39 -17.35 1.12
C THR A 418 6.04 -17.21 -0.26
N ALA A 419 5.33 -17.66 -1.29
CA ALA A 419 5.76 -17.49 -2.68
C ALA A 419 6.04 -16.03 -3.05
N ALA A 420 5.23 -15.09 -2.52
CA ALA A 420 5.43 -13.67 -2.73
C ALA A 420 6.72 -13.17 -2.06
N GLN A 421 6.99 -13.62 -0.83
CA GLN A 421 8.21 -13.30 -0.11
C GLN A 421 9.45 -13.79 -0.85
N LEU A 422 9.44 -15.04 -1.33
CA LEU A 422 10.55 -15.61 -2.10
C LEU A 422 10.81 -14.83 -3.39
N ALA A 423 9.76 -14.51 -4.15
CA ALA A 423 9.88 -13.77 -5.41
C ALA A 423 10.45 -12.35 -5.21
N ILE A 424 9.99 -11.64 -4.18
CA ILE A 424 10.49 -10.30 -3.87
C ILE A 424 11.94 -10.37 -3.36
N ALA A 425 12.26 -11.31 -2.47
CA ALA A 425 13.61 -11.52 -1.98
C ALA A 425 14.58 -11.84 -3.13
N TRP A 426 14.14 -12.68 -4.07
CA TRP A 426 14.92 -12.99 -5.26
C TRP A 426 15.19 -11.74 -6.11
N CYS A 427 14.21 -10.84 -6.26
CA CYS A 427 14.44 -9.58 -6.96
C CYS A 427 15.48 -8.69 -6.23
N LEU A 428 15.43 -8.65 -4.91
CA LEU A 428 16.35 -7.88 -4.07
C LEU A 428 17.77 -8.45 -4.02
N ARG A 429 17.97 -9.72 -4.39
CA ARG A 429 19.30 -10.36 -4.39
C ARG A 429 20.29 -9.68 -5.34
N SER A 430 19.78 -9.02 -6.38
CA SER A 430 20.61 -8.40 -7.40
C SER A 430 21.18 -7.09 -6.86
N GLU A 431 22.50 -7.03 -6.66
CA GLU A 431 23.18 -5.83 -6.13
C GLU A 431 22.93 -4.56 -6.97
N GLY A 432 22.63 -4.72 -8.26
CA GLY A 432 22.29 -3.61 -9.16
C GLY A 432 20.89 -3.01 -8.94
N VAL A 433 20.01 -3.70 -8.20
CA VAL A 433 18.65 -3.24 -7.90
C VAL A 433 18.68 -2.37 -6.64
N SER A 434 18.43 -1.07 -6.82
CA SER A 434 18.39 -0.11 -5.70
C SER A 434 17.10 -0.22 -4.89
N SER A 435 15.97 -0.49 -5.56
CA SER A 435 14.67 -0.70 -4.90
C SER A 435 13.71 -1.52 -5.76
N VAL A 436 12.84 -2.27 -5.10
CA VAL A 436 11.71 -3.00 -5.73
C VAL A 436 10.39 -2.34 -5.35
N LEU A 437 9.59 -1.92 -6.34
CA LEU A 437 8.27 -1.31 -6.13
C LEU A 437 7.20 -2.37 -5.93
N LEU A 438 6.59 -2.38 -4.75
CA LEU A 438 5.50 -3.26 -4.39
C LEU A 438 4.14 -2.67 -4.78
N GLY A 439 3.25 -3.52 -5.27
CA GLY A 439 1.84 -3.18 -5.46
C GLY A 439 0.97 -4.08 -4.60
N VAL A 440 0.19 -3.49 -3.69
CA VAL A 440 -0.62 -4.22 -2.70
C VAL A 440 -2.02 -3.62 -2.62
N SER A 441 -3.03 -4.48 -2.40
CA SER A 441 -4.42 -4.05 -2.27
C SER A 441 -4.87 -3.85 -0.82
N ASN A 442 -4.10 -4.33 0.16
CA ASN A 442 -4.39 -4.21 1.58
C ASN A 442 -3.13 -4.26 2.44
N THR A 443 -3.29 -4.02 3.74
CA THR A 443 -2.21 -4.01 4.74
C THR A 443 -1.59 -5.38 4.95
N GLU A 444 -2.38 -6.45 4.88
CA GLU A 444 -1.92 -7.82 5.13
C GLU A 444 -0.90 -8.24 4.06
N GLN A 445 -1.19 -7.98 2.78
CA GLN A 445 -0.26 -8.22 1.67
C GLN A 445 1.01 -7.40 1.80
N PHE A 446 0.92 -6.16 2.29
CA PHE A 446 2.10 -5.34 2.50
C PHE A 446 3.01 -5.93 3.58
N LEU A 447 2.46 -6.30 4.73
CA LEU A 447 3.18 -6.92 5.83
C LEU A 447 3.76 -8.28 5.42
N GLU A 448 3.00 -9.09 4.68
CA GLU A 448 3.50 -10.34 4.10
C GLU A 448 4.72 -10.08 3.21
N ASN A 449 4.60 -9.16 2.25
CA ASN A 449 5.68 -8.82 1.31
C ASN A 449 6.92 -8.27 2.02
N LEU A 450 6.75 -7.53 3.12
CA LEU A 450 7.85 -7.02 3.94
C LEU A 450 8.67 -8.15 4.58
N GLY A 451 8.06 -9.30 4.83
CA GLY A 451 8.74 -10.52 5.28
C GLY A 451 9.82 -11.03 4.31
N SER A 452 9.79 -10.61 3.03
CA SER A 452 10.84 -10.93 2.05
C SER A 452 12.25 -10.53 2.49
N LEU A 453 12.38 -9.50 3.33
CA LEU A 453 13.68 -9.08 3.87
C LEU A 453 14.33 -10.16 4.75
N ARG A 454 13.53 -11.01 5.42
CA ARG A 454 14.02 -12.17 6.18
C ARG A 454 14.41 -13.34 5.28
N VAL A 455 13.77 -13.45 4.13
CA VAL A 455 14.06 -14.49 3.14
C VAL A 455 15.34 -14.16 2.37
N LEU A 456 15.61 -12.87 2.14
CA LEU A 456 16.81 -12.42 1.44
C LEU A 456 18.11 -12.95 2.07
N THR A 457 18.18 -13.02 3.41
CA THR A 457 19.36 -13.55 4.11
C THR A 457 19.53 -15.07 3.98
N GLN A 458 18.51 -15.78 3.50
CA GLN A 458 18.52 -17.23 3.27
C GLN A 458 18.87 -17.59 1.82
N LEU A 459 18.93 -16.61 0.90
CA LEU A 459 19.25 -16.83 -0.51
C LEU A 459 20.74 -17.12 -0.74
N THR A 460 21.14 -18.35 -0.44
CA THR A 460 22.51 -18.83 -0.66
C THR A 460 22.81 -19.06 -2.15
N PRO A 461 24.09 -19.04 -2.58
CA PRO A 461 24.44 -19.30 -3.98
C PRO A 461 23.93 -20.65 -4.53
N PRO A 462 23.96 -21.78 -3.78
CA PRO A 462 23.37 -23.04 -4.25
C PRO A 462 21.86 -22.94 -4.50
N LEU A 463 21.14 -22.26 -3.60
CA LEU A 463 19.70 -22.05 -3.75
C LEU A 463 19.37 -21.18 -4.96
N ILE A 464 20.17 -20.14 -5.22
CA ILE A 464 20.00 -19.29 -6.40
C ILE A 464 20.24 -20.11 -7.69
N THR A 465 21.23 -21.01 -7.70
CA THR A 465 21.47 -21.91 -8.83
C THR A 465 20.30 -22.87 -9.05
N GLU A 466 19.75 -23.46 -7.98
CA GLU A 466 18.54 -24.30 -8.05
C GLU A 466 17.36 -23.52 -8.67
N MET A 467 17.14 -22.27 -8.22
CA MET A 467 16.11 -21.40 -8.80
C MET A 467 16.38 -21.08 -10.28
N ASP A 468 17.64 -20.83 -10.66
CA ASP A 468 18.02 -20.58 -12.06
C ASP A 468 17.75 -21.78 -12.97
N GLU A 469 17.98 -23.00 -12.47
CA GLU A 469 17.71 -24.25 -13.18
C GLU A 469 16.20 -24.48 -13.37
N LEU A 470 15.40 -24.31 -12.31
CA LEU A 470 13.93 -24.41 -12.37
C LEU A 470 13.34 -23.38 -13.35
N LEU A 471 13.85 -22.15 -13.32
CA LEU A 471 13.40 -21.10 -14.22
C LEU A 471 13.87 -21.33 -15.65
N GLY A 472 15.05 -21.91 -15.86
CA GLY A 472 15.59 -22.25 -17.17
C GLY A 472 15.77 -21.05 -18.11
N ASN A 473 15.87 -19.84 -17.56
CA ASN A 473 15.89 -18.58 -18.31
C ASN A 473 16.97 -17.62 -17.81
N LYS A 474 18.03 -18.15 -17.19
CA LYS A 474 19.16 -17.35 -16.73
C LYS A 474 19.77 -16.59 -17.92
N PRO A 475 19.78 -15.26 -17.91
CA PRO A 475 20.30 -14.48 -19.02
C PRO A 475 21.78 -14.78 -19.24
N ARG A 476 22.20 -14.99 -20.51
CA ARG A 476 23.60 -15.24 -20.87
C ARG A 476 24.12 -14.11 -21.76
N ASN A 477 25.31 -13.60 -21.45
CA ASN A 477 26.06 -12.79 -22.40
C ASN A 477 26.59 -13.71 -23.51
N GLY A 478 26.02 -13.62 -24.72
CA GLY A 478 26.33 -14.48 -25.88
C GLY A 478 27.78 -14.43 -26.40
N LYS A 479 28.75 -13.88 -25.65
CA LYS A 479 30.15 -13.73 -26.04
C LYS A 479 31.12 -14.74 -25.41
N LYS A 480 30.67 -15.71 -24.61
CA LYS A 480 31.57 -16.67 -23.94
C LYS A 480 31.62 -18.09 -24.51
N GLU A 481 30.78 -18.46 -25.48
CA GLU A 481 30.77 -19.83 -26.05
C GLU A 481 31.63 -20.00 -27.33
N GLY A 482 32.42 -19.01 -27.74
CA GLY A 482 33.20 -19.04 -28.99
C GLY A 482 34.74 -19.08 -28.86
N ARG A 483 35.29 -19.32 -27.66
CA ARG A 483 36.74 -19.48 -27.46
C ARG A 483 37.01 -20.65 -26.52
N SER A 484 36.90 -21.85 -27.06
CA SER A 484 37.51 -23.08 -26.52
C SER A 484 38.22 -23.78 -27.67
#